data_AF-A0A5J5HNE8-F1
#
_entry.id   AF-A0A5J5HNE8-F1
#
_cell.length_a   1.000
_cell.length_b   1.000
_cell.length_c   1.000
_cell.angle_alpha   90.00
_cell.angle_beta   90.00
_cell.angle_gamma   90.00
#
_symmetry.space_group_name_H-M   'P 1'
#
loop_
_entity.id
_entity.type
_entity.pdbx_description
1 polymer ?
#
loop_
_entity_poly.entity_id
_entity_poly.type
_entity_poly.pdbx_seq_one_letter_code
_entity_poly.pdbx_strand_id
1 'polypeptide(L)'
;MTQYANPNLTQREIVEQSKAAVEQLLANVDETVTAGRAELETALDQTTVQIIGQHLSMLNGSKFQLEAERTRLQNIIAVWNGEEPTAGNTFTPTLPITPAA
;
A
#
# COMPACT_ATOMS: atom_id res chain seq x y z
N MET A 1 17.68 1.56 -20.78
CA MET A 1 18.19 2.28 -19.59
C MET A 1 17.05 2.35 -18.59
N THR A 2 17.15 1.62 -17.49
CA THR A 2 16.13 1.57 -16.44
C THR A 2 16.07 2.93 -15.74
N GLN A 3 14.94 3.63 -15.83
CA GLN A 3 14.66 4.95 -15.22
C GLN A 3 14.91 5.03 -13.70
N TYR A 4 15.25 3.92 -13.06
CA TYR A 4 15.43 3.78 -11.61
C TYR A 4 16.90 3.75 -11.16
N ALA A 5 17.89 3.81 -12.06
CA ALA A 5 19.29 3.64 -11.68
C ALA A 5 19.94 4.91 -11.10
N ASN A 6 19.35 6.10 -11.30
CA ASN A 6 19.91 7.36 -10.80
C ASN A 6 18.82 8.48 -10.85
N PRO A 7 17.97 8.62 -9.82
CA PRO A 7 16.90 9.62 -9.83
C PRO A 7 17.49 11.03 -9.71
N ASN A 8 16.86 12.02 -10.33
CA ASN A 8 17.10 13.40 -9.92
C ASN A 8 16.50 13.62 -8.50
N LEU A 9 17.01 14.62 -7.77
CA LEU A 9 16.62 14.90 -6.38
C LEU A 9 15.09 14.95 -6.21
N THR A 10 14.40 15.59 -7.15
CA THR A 10 12.94 15.73 -7.17
C THR A 10 12.20 14.40 -7.29
N GLN A 11 12.66 13.48 -8.14
CA GLN A 11 12.04 12.16 -8.28
C GLN A 11 12.21 11.33 -7.00
N ARG A 12 13.35 11.48 -6.32
CA ARG A 12 13.60 10.83 -5.03
C ARG A 12 12.66 11.36 -3.95
N GLU A 13 12.55 12.69 -3.82
CA GLU A 13 11.65 13.34 -2.87
C GLU A 13 10.19 12.93 -3.09
N ILE A 14 9.73 12.83 -4.36
CA ILE A 14 8.36 12.39 -4.68
C ILE A 14 8.11 10.96 -4.21
N VAL A 15 9.06 10.04 -4.40
CA VAL A 15 8.90 8.64 -3.99
C VAL A 15 8.92 8.51 -2.46
N GLU A 16 9.77 9.26 -1.77
CA GLU A 16 9.82 9.31 -0.30
C GLU A 16 8.52 9.89 0.27
N GLN A 17 8.00 10.98 -0.30
CA GLN A 17 6.68 11.54 0.07
C GLN A 17 5.53 10.56 -0.20
N SER A 18 5.56 9.88 -1.34
CA SER A 18 4.54 8.88 -1.69
C SER A 18 4.55 7.72 -0.70
N LYS A 19 5.74 7.26 -0.29
CA LYS A 19 5.87 6.22 0.73
C LYS A 19 5.28 6.68 2.06
N ALA A 20 5.61 7.89 2.51
CA ALA A 20 5.07 8.46 3.75
C ALA A 20 3.54 8.59 3.70
N ALA A 21 2.98 9.00 2.56
CA ALA A 21 1.53 9.07 2.37
C ALA A 21 0.87 7.68 2.45
N VAL A 22 1.47 6.65 1.85
CA VAL A 22 0.97 5.26 1.94
C VAL A 22 1.05 4.75 3.38
N GLU A 23 2.13 5.04 4.12
CA GLU A 23 2.25 4.68 5.54
C GLU A 23 1.19 5.37 6.40
N GLN A 24 0.86 6.64 6.12
CA GLN A 24 -0.24 7.33 6.78
C GLN A 24 -1.60 6.71 6.45
N LEU A 25 -1.83 6.32 5.19
CA LEU A 25 -3.08 5.63 4.81
C LEU A 25 -3.22 4.29 5.51
N LEU A 26 -2.14 3.52 5.65
CA LEU A 26 -2.14 2.26 6.42
C LEU A 26 -2.53 2.50 7.89
N ALA A 27 -1.96 3.51 8.54
CA ALA A 27 -2.31 3.87 9.91
C ALA A 27 -3.79 4.26 10.06
N ASN A 28 -4.30 5.08 9.13
CA ASN A 28 -5.71 5.48 9.14
C ASN A 28 -6.67 4.29 8.92
N VAL A 29 -6.29 3.34 8.05
CA VAL A 29 -7.06 2.11 7.86
C VAL A 29 -7.11 1.29 9.15
N ASP A 30 -5.98 1.16 9.85
CA ASP A 30 -5.92 0.41 11.11
C ASP A 30 -6.74 1.05 12.22
N GLU A 31 -6.70 2.38 12.34
CA GLU A 31 -7.55 3.13 13.26
C GLU A 31 -9.04 2.92 12.94
N THR A 32 -9.40 3.05 11.66
CA THR A 32 -10.79 2.87 11.20
C THR A 32 -11.28 1.43 11.43
N VAL A 33 -10.44 0.43 11.18
CA VAL A 33 -10.77 -0.97 11.41
C VAL A 33 -10.96 -1.24 12.90
N THR A 34 -10.12 -0.66 13.75
CA THR A 34 -10.23 -0.78 15.21
C THR A 34 -11.52 -0.14 15.71
N ALA A 35 -11.83 1.07 15.26
CA ALA A 35 -13.07 1.77 15.62
C ALA A 35 -14.31 0.99 15.15
N GLY A 36 -14.32 0.52 13.90
CA GLY A 36 -15.46 -0.25 13.38
C GLY A 36 -15.64 -1.61 14.07
N ARG A 37 -14.57 -2.25 14.56
CA ARG A 37 -14.68 -3.46 15.39
C ARG A 37 -15.34 -3.17 16.74
N ALA A 38 -15.00 -2.05 17.38
CA ALA A 38 -15.66 -1.64 18.63
C ALA A 38 -17.17 -1.42 18.41
N GLU A 39 -17.56 -0.79 17.30
CA GLU A 39 -18.98 -0.58 16.97
C GLU A 39 -19.73 -1.88 16.67
N LEU A 40 -19.06 -2.92 16.15
CA LEU A 40 -19.68 -4.24 15.99
C LEU A 40 -20.05 -4.89 17.32
N GLU A 41 -19.31 -4.60 18.40
CA GLU A 41 -19.58 -5.15 19.74
C GLU A 41 -20.79 -4.47 20.40
N THR A 42 -21.12 -3.25 19.99
CA THR A 42 -22.21 -2.42 20.55
C THR A 42 -23.44 -2.32 19.64
N ALA A 43 -23.36 -2.81 18.41
CA ALA A 43 -24.46 -2.76 17.45
C ALA A 43 -25.69 -3.55 17.93
N LEU A 44 -26.86 -2.91 17.88
CA LEU A 44 -28.12 -3.45 18.41
C LEU A 44 -28.86 -4.36 17.41
N ASP A 45 -28.59 -4.22 16.11
CA ASP A 45 -29.30 -4.95 15.06
C ASP A 45 -28.37 -5.61 14.04
N GLN A 46 -28.85 -6.70 13.46
CA GLN A 46 -28.09 -7.53 12.53
C GLN A 46 -27.74 -6.81 11.23
N THR A 47 -28.57 -5.87 10.77
CA THR A 47 -28.31 -5.12 9.53
C THR A 47 -27.11 -4.21 9.70
N THR A 48 -27.03 -3.49 10.83
CA THR A 48 -25.88 -2.65 11.19
C THR A 48 -24.59 -3.47 11.30
N VAL A 49 -24.65 -4.63 11.95
CA VAL A 49 -23.52 -5.59 12.04
C VAL A 49 -23.02 -6.00 10.65
N GLN A 50 -23.94 -6.34 9.74
CA GLN A 50 -23.59 -6.74 8.37
C GLN A 50 -22.95 -5.60 7.58
N ILE A 51 -23.49 -4.39 7.66
CA ILE A 51 -22.95 -3.22 6.94
C ILE A 51 -21.55 -2.88 7.43
N ILE A 52 -21.36 -2.76 8.75
CA ILE A 52 -20.06 -2.46 9.34
C ILE A 52 -19.06 -3.58 9.01
N GLY A 53 -19.46 -4.84 9.18
CA GLY A 53 -18.62 -6.00 8.84
C GLY A 53 -18.17 -6.01 7.38
N GLN A 54 -19.05 -5.64 6.44
CA GLN A 54 -18.70 -5.55 5.02
C GLN A 54 -17.72 -4.42 4.75
N HIS A 55 -17.92 -3.24 5.35
CA HIS A 55 -16.97 -2.12 5.24
C HIS A 55 -15.58 -2.48 5.79
N LEU A 56 -15.53 -3.14 6.95
CA LEU A 56 -14.27 -3.62 7.52
C LEU A 56 -13.56 -4.62 6.60
N SER A 57 -14.30 -5.51 5.94
CA SER A 57 -13.72 -6.45 4.97
C SER A 57 -13.11 -5.73 3.77
N MET A 58 -13.75 -4.68 3.25
CA MET A 58 -13.20 -3.88 2.15
C MET A 58 -11.94 -3.13 2.57
N LEU A 59 -11.93 -2.54 3.77
CA LEU A 59 -10.76 -1.84 4.32
C LEU A 59 -9.55 -2.78 4.47
N ASN A 60 -9.76 -4.02 4.91
CA ASN A 60 -8.68 -5.02 4.98
C ASN A 60 -8.12 -5.37 3.59
N GLY A 61 -8.98 -5.43 2.56
CA GLY A 61 -8.54 -5.60 1.17
C GLY A 61 -7.67 -4.45 0.69
N SER A 62 -8.10 -3.20 0.95
CA SER A 62 -7.31 -2.01 0.64
C SER A 62 -5.99 -1.97 1.39
N LYS A 63 -5.96 -2.41 2.66
CA LYS A 63 -4.72 -2.52 3.45
C LYS A 63 -3.67 -3.39 2.75
N PHE A 64 -4.08 -4.53 2.19
CA PHE A 64 -3.17 -5.41 1.45
C PHE A 64 -2.54 -4.72 0.23
N GLN A 65 -3.33 -3.94 -0.52
CA GLN A 65 -2.83 -3.19 -1.68
C GLN A 65 -1.85 -2.09 -1.25
N LEU A 66 -2.15 -1.39 -0.15
CA LEU A 66 -1.27 -0.37 0.41
C LEU A 66 0.06 -0.95 0.92
N GLU A 67 0.06 -2.13 1.56
CA GLU A 67 1.30 -2.81 1.98
C GLU A 67 2.18 -3.23 0.79
N ALA A 68 1.54 -3.72 -0.29
CA ALA A 68 2.25 -4.06 -1.52
C ALA A 68 2.90 -2.81 -2.15
N GLU A 69 2.16 -1.69 -2.19
CA GLU A 69 2.69 -0.43 -2.72
C GLU A 69 3.79 0.16 -1.83
N ARG A 70 3.62 0.12 -0.51
CA ARG A 70 4.67 0.50 0.45
C ARG A 70 5.95 -0.29 0.22
N THR A 71 5.83 -1.60 0.02
CA THR A 71 6.97 -2.50 -0.27
C THR A 71 7.63 -2.15 -1.60
N ARG A 72 6.82 -1.86 -2.65
CA ARG A 72 7.32 -1.43 -3.95
C ARG A 72 8.14 -0.14 -3.85
N LEU A 73 7.62 0.87 -3.16
CA LEU A 73 8.30 2.16 -2.97
C LEU A 73 9.57 2.00 -2.11
N GLN A 74 9.51 1.17 -1.06
CA GLN A 74 10.68 0.83 -0.25
C GLN A 74 11.77 0.16 -1.09
N ASN A 75 11.42 -0.77 -1.97
CA ASN A 75 12.38 -1.45 -2.84
C ASN A 75 13.00 -0.50 -3.88
N ILE A 76 12.25 0.49 -4.38
CA ILE A 76 12.80 1.56 -5.25
C ILE A 76 13.88 2.35 -4.49
N ILE A 77 13.59 2.76 -3.26
CA ILE A 77 14.54 3.50 -2.41
C ILE A 77 15.77 2.65 -2.08
N ALA A 78 15.59 1.37 -1.77
CA ALA A 78 16.69 0.43 -1.49
C ALA A 78 17.66 0.34 -2.68
N VAL A 79 17.14 0.21 -3.91
CA VAL A 79 17.94 0.21 -5.14
C VAL A 79 18.74 1.51 -5.29
N TRP A 80 18.16 2.66 -4.96
CA TRP A 80 18.87 3.95 -4.98
C TRP A 80 19.95 4.07 -3.92
N ASN A 81 19.82 3.37 -2.80
CA ASN A 81 20.80 3.33 -1.73
C ASN A 81 21.89 2.25 -1.94
N GLY A 82 21.76 1.40 -2.96
CA GLY A 82 22.64 0.25 -3.16
C GLY A 82 22.39 -0.90 -2.18
N GLU A 83 21.20 -0.95 -1.59
CA GLU A 83 20.75 -2.00 -0.66
C GLU A 83 20.02 -3.12 -1.43
N GLU A 84 20.00 -4.34 -0.88
CA GLU A 84 19.22 -5.43 -1.47
C GLU A 84 17.71 -5.22 -1.24
N PRO A 85 16.87 -5.29 -2.30
CA PRO A 85 15.43 -5.14 -2.16
C PRO A 85 14.83 -6.33 -1.38
N THR A 86 13.91 -6.01 -0.48
CA THR A 86 13.19 -7.00 0.31
C THR A 86 12.21 -7.82 -0.55
N ALA A 87 12.24 -9.15 -0.37
CA ALA A 87 11.25 -10.08 -0.93
C ALA A 87 9.92 -10.00 -0.17
N GLY A 88 9.22 -8.86 -0.26
CA GLY A 88 7.86 -8.69 0.27
C GLY A 88 6.86 -8.62 -0.88
N ASN A 89 5.71 -9.31 -0.74
CA ASN A 89 4.53 -9.37 -1.62
C ASN A 89 4.67 -8.55 -2.93
N THR A 90 5.49 -9.04 -3.85
CA THR A 90 5.71 -8.40 -5.13
C THR A 90 4.53 -8.73 -6.02
N PHE A 91 3.53 -7.86 -6.06
CA PHE A 91 2.73 -7.73 -7.27
C PHE A 91 3.67 -7.12 -8.31
N THR A 92 4.27 -7.96 -9.14
CA THR A 92 5.07 -7.51 -10.29
C THR A 92 4.11 -7.39 -11.46
N PRO A 93 3.63 -6.19 -11.83
CA PRO A 93 2.90 -6.02 -13.08
C PRO A 93 3.89 -6.29 -14.22
N THR A 94 3.85 -7.50 -14.79
CA THR A 94 4.50 -7.78 -16.07
C THR A 94 3.72 -7.03 -17.13
N LEU A 95 4.11 -5.80 -17.42
CA LEU A 95 3.73 -5.17 -18.67
C LEU A 95 4.46 -5.92 -19.79
N PRO A 96 3.74 -6.57 -20.74
CA PRO A 96 4.39 -7.16 -21.90
C PRO A 96 4.98 -6.02 -22.74
N ILE A 97 6.29 -5.82 -22.66
CA ILE A 97 7.01 -4.96 -23.60
C ILE A 97 7.16 -5.72 -24.92
N THR A 98 6.20 -5.57 -25.82
CA THR A 98 6.40 -5.97 -27.22
C THR A 98 7.48 -5.06 -27.81
N PRO A 99 8.62 -5.58 -28.30
CA PRO A 99 9.62 -4.76 -28.97
C PRO A 99 9.00 -4.21 -30.26
N ALA A 100 9.13 -2.90 -30.50
CA ALA A 100 8.76 -2.30 -31.78
C ALA A 100 9.71 -2.86 -32.86
N ALA A 101 9.11 -3.42 -33.91
CA ALA A 101 9.80 -3.88 -35.12
C ALA A 101 10.23 -2.71 -36.01
#